data_AF-A0A966UKE4-F1
#
_entry.id   AF-A0A966UKE4-F1
#
_cell.length_a   1.000
_cell.length_b   1.000
_cell.length_c   1.000
_cell.angle_alpha   90.00
_cell.angle_beta   90.00
_cell.angle_gamma   90.00
#
_symmetry.space_group_name_H-M   'P 1'
#
loop_
_entity.id
_entity.type
_entity.pdbx_description
1 polymer ?
#
loop_
_entity_poly.entity_id
_entity_poly.type
_entity_poly.pdbx_seq_one_letter_code
_entity_poly.pdbx_strand_id
1 'polypeptide(L)' 'MSELIFELLLRLLKVAAAALIGLLIYVAATAIDPTAAGATLGVASFAAGAGAILLLESSPL' A
#
# COMPACT_ATOMS: atom_id res chain seq x y z
N MET A 1 16.60 -1.93 -23.75
CA MET A 1 17.17 -1.97 -22.38
C MET A 1 16.57 -0.90 -21.49
N SER A 2 16.48 0.38 -21.89
CA SER A 2 15.89 1.43 -21.04
C SER A 2 14.39 1.27 -20.77
N GLU A 3 13.61 0.77 -21.74
CA GLU A 3 12.16 0.54 -21.60
C GLU A 3 11.84 -0.41 -20.42
N LEU A 4 12.54 -1.55 -20.37
CA LEU A 4 12.43 -2.56 -19.32
C LEU A 4 12.74 -2.00 -17.92
N ILE A 5 13.75 -1.14 -17.84
CA ILE A 5 14.13 -0.48 -16.58
C ILE A 5 13.01 0.49 -16.16
N PHE A 6 12.46 1.25 -17.10
CA PHE A 6 11.39 2.19 -16.81
C PHE A 6 10.10 1.49 -16.34
N GLU A 7 9.69 0.42 -17.01
CA GLU A 7 8.57 -0.41 -16.57
C GLU A 7 8.79 -0.99 -15.17
N LEU A 8 10.00 -1.48 -14.89
CA LEU A 8 10.34 -2.01 -13.57
C LEU A 8 10.23 -0.93 -12.49
N LEU A 9 10.76 0.26 -12.75
CA LEU A 9 10.68 1.39 -11.82
C LEU A 9 9.22 1.80 -11.56
N LEU A 10 8.37 1.84 -12.59
CA LEU A 10 6.95 2.14 -12.42
C LEU A 10 6.24 1.07 -11.58
N ARG A 11 6.56 -0.21 -11.76
CA ARG A 11 6.00 -1.30 -10.93
C ARG A 11 6.45 -1.17 -9.48
N LEU A 12 7.72 -0.89 -9.24
CA LEU A 12 8.26 -0.69 -7.89
C LEU A 12 7.64 0.54 -7.21
N LEU A 13 7.41 1.62 -7.97
CA LEU A 13 6.74 2.82 -7.47
C LEU A 13 5.32 2.52 -7.00
N LYS A 14 4.57 1.67 -7.72
CA LYS A 14 3.23 1.23 -7.33
C LYS A 14 3.25 0.43 -6.03
N VAL A 15 4.22 -0.49 -5.88
CA VAL A 15 4.40 -1.25 -4.64
C VAL A 15 4.75 -0.31 -3.47
N ALA A 16 5.61 0.68 -3.70
CA ALA A 16 5.94 1.69 -2.70
C ALA A 16 4.72 2.52 -2.31
N ALA A 17 3.88 2.93 -3.27
CA ALA A 17 2.64 3.64 -3.00
C ALA A 17 1.65 2.81 -2.18
N ALA A 18 1.46 1.53 -2.53
CA ALA A 18 0.64 0.60 -1.74
C ALA A 18 1.15 0.46 -0.30
N ALA A 19 2.47 0.34 -0.13
CA ALA A 19 3.09 0.25 1.19
C ALA A 19 2.88 1.52 2.03
N LEU A 20 2.97 2.71 1.41
CA LEU A 20 2.73 3.98 2.08
C LEU A 20 1.26 4.12 2.51
N ILE A 21 0.30 3.77 1.66
CA ILE A 21 -1.12 3.78 2.02
C ILE A 21 -1.38 2.83 3.18
N GLY A 22 -0.82 1.62 3.11
CA GLY A 22 -0.93 0.65 4.21
C GLY A 22 -0.31 1.14 5.51
N LEU A 23 0.84 1.81 5.44
CA LEU A 23 1.48 2.44 6.60
C LEU A 23 0.58 3.52 7.22
N LEU A 24 -0.05 4.37 6.39
CA LEU A 24 -0.97 5.40 6.87
C LEU A 24 -2.18 4.78 7.58
N ILE A 25 -2.75 3.71 7.05
CA ILE A 25 -3.86 2.97 7.69
C ILE A 25 -3.40 2.41 9.04
N TYR A 26 -2.22 1.79 9.10
CA TYR A 26 -1.68 1.23 10.34
C TYR A 26 -1.44 2.32 11.40
N VAL A 27 -0.83 3.44 11.02
CA VAL A 27 -0.58 4.58 11.92
C VAL A 27 -1.89 5.17 12.42
N ALA A 28 -2.88 5.36 11.54
CA ALA A 28 -4.19 5.87 11.94
C ALA A 28 -4.91 4.91 12.90
N ALA A 29 -4.89 3.61 12.62
CA ALA A 29 -5.53 2.61 13.47
C ALA A 29 -4.86 2.52 14.86
N THR A 30 -3.53 2.50 14.91
CA THR A 30 -2.77 2.45 16.18
C THR A 30 -2.83 3.75 16.97
N ALA A 31 -3.06 4.90 16.32
CA ALA A 31 -3.31 6.16 17.01
C ALA A 31 -4.68 6.18 17.71
N ILE A 32 -5.68 5.47 17.17
CA ILE A 32 -7.02 5.35 17.77
C ILE A 32 -7.01 4.32 18.91
N ASP A 33 -6.42 3.15 18.66
CA ASP A 33 -6.27 2.09 19.65
C ASP A 33 -4.83 1.54 19.64
N PRO A 34 -3.98 2.01 20.55
CA PRO A 34 -2.60 1.54 20.65
C PRO A 34 -2.48 0.05 20.99
N THR A 35 -3.50 -0.55 21.60
CA THR A 35 -3.49 -1.96 21.99
C THR A 35 -3.68 -2.90 20.79
N ALA A 36 -4.19 -2.38 19.68
CA ALA A 36 -4.31 -3.09 18.41
C ALA A 36 -2.99 -3.18 17.62
N ALA A 37 -1.92 -2.52 18.09
CA ALA A 37 -0.61 -2.55 17.43
C ALA A 37 -0.04 -3.98 17.41
N GLY A 38 0.17 -4.51 16.20
CA GLY A 38 0.64 -5.88 16.02
C GLY A 38 0.80 -6.28 14.56
N ALA A 39 1.44 -7.43 14.35
CA ALA A 39 1.76 -7.93 13.01
C ALA A 39 0.50 -8.19 12.17
N THR A 40 -0.60 -8.63 12.78
CA THR A 40 -1.87 -8.88 12.10
C THR A 40 -2.47 -7.59 11.52
N LEU A 41 -2.50 -6.51 12.31
CA LEU A 41 -2.92 -5.20 11.85
C LEU A 41 -1.97 -4.68 10.76
N GLY A 42 -0.65 -4.85 10.93
CA GLY A 42 0.34 -4.44 9.92
C GLY A 42 0.11 -5.10 8.55
N VAL A 43 -0.11 -6.41 8.54
CA VAL A 43 -0.40 -7.17 7.31
C VAL A 43 -1.76 -6.76 6.72
N ALA A 44 -2.79 -6.60 7.57
CA ALA A 44 -4.12 -6.17 7.12
C ALA A 44 -4.08 -4.76 6.51
N SER A 45 -3.35 -3.82 7.13
CA SER A 45 -3.17 -2.47 6.61
C SER A 45 -2.38 -2.47 5.30
N PHE A 46 -1.33 -3.28 5.18
CA PHE A 46 -0.61 -3.44 3.90
C PHE A 46 -1.51 -4.01 2.79
N ALA A 47 -2.29 -5.05 3.10
CA ALA A 47 -3.25 -5.63 2.16
C ALA A 47 -4.31 -4.62 1.73
N ALA A 48 -4.80 -3.79 2.66
CA ALA A 48 -5.73 -2.70 2.36
C ALA A 48 -5.10 -1.63 1.45
N GLY A 49 -3.83 -1.26 1.70
CA GLY A 49 -3.08 -0.35 0.83
C GLY A 49 -2.89 -0.88 -0.59
N ALA A 50 -2.58 -2.17 -0.73
CA ALA A 50 -2.51 -2.84 -2.03
C ALA A 50 -3.88 -2.87 -2.74
N GLY A 51 -4.95 -3.19 -2.00
CA GLY A 51 -6.32 -3.16 -2.52
C GLY A 51 -6.75 -1.79 -3.03
N ALA A 52 -6.35 -0.72 -2.34
CA ALA A 52 -6.63 0.65 -2.78
C ALA A 52 -5.97 0.99 -4.12
N ILE A 53 -4.71 0.57 -4.33
CA ILE A 53 -4.04 0.75 -5.63
C ILE A 53 -4.73 -0.06 -6.73
N LEU A 54 -5.11 -1.31 -6.47
CA LEU A 54 -5.83 -2.13 -7.45
C LEU A 54 -7.17 -1.50 -7.85
N LEU A 55 -7.91 -0.93 -6.89
CA LEU A 55 -9.15 -0.22 -7.16
C LEU A 55 -8.91 1.00 -8.05
N LEU A 56 -7.88 1.79 -7.77
CA LEU A 56 -7.49 2.94 -8.60
C LEU A 56 -7.11 2.53 -10.02
N GLU A 57 -6.41 1.41 -10.19
CA GLU A 57 -6.04 0.88 -11.51
C GLU A 57 -7.22 0.29 -12.28
N SER A 58 -8.21 -0.25 -11.56
CA SER A 58 -9.42 -0.82 -12.16
C SER A 58 -10.50 0.22 -12.49
N SER A 59 -10.36 1.46 -12.01
CA SER A 59 -11.34 2.51 -12.22
C SER A 59 -11.25 3.06 -13.65
N PRO A 60 -12.36 3.11 -14.42
CA PRO A 60 -12.39 3.60 -15.81
C PRO A 60 -12.43 5.13 -15.94
N LEU A 61 -12.00 5.88 -14.92
CA LEU A 61 -12.02 7.36 -14.94
C LEU A 61 -10.84 7.93 -15.74
#